data_AF-A0A9R1U8P4-F1
#
_entry.id   AF-A0A9R1U8P4-F1
#
_cell.length_a   1.000
_cell.length_b   1.000
_cell.length_c   1.000
_cell.angle_alpha   90.00
_cell.angle_beta   90.00
_cell.angle_gamma   90.00
#
_symmetry.space_group_name_H-M   'P 1'
#
loop_
_entity.id
_entity.type
_entity.pdbx_description
1 polymer ?
#
loop_
_entity_poly.entity_id
_entity_poly.type
_entity_poly.pdbx_seq_one_letter_code
_entity_poly.pdbx_strand_id
1 'polypeptide(L)'
;MENIFNRSYYQLTKRGLQCIGHWPFQSVKKRRFLRCLTYILVTTIVVPKIIKLIESLHDWDIVIECLPMLGCHTMAQAKFFNWIIMEDHMKKLFLTIKRDWESLKLECDFKILHEWSDQARRLNIFYATSLFGVLLVYFSSPSVPKILDLLHPLNETRPRIFLYQTEFFIDQDKYYVYLLIHSYVTVALALAYIVICDNLFTTFVNHACGMFEILK
;
A
#
# COMPACT_ATOMS: atom_id res chain seq x y z
N MET A 1 -16.31 13.28 -24.56
CA MET A 1 -15.70 13.75 -23.31
C MET A 1 -14.60 12.78 -22.94
N GLU A 2 -13.37 13.24 -22.74
CA GLU A 2 -12.27 12.37 -22.29
C GLU A 2 -12.64 11.72 -20.95
N ASN A 3 -12.31 10.43 -20.78
CA ASN A 3 -12.66 9.71 -19.54
C ASN A 3 -12.09 10.47 -18.33
N ILE A 4 -12.95 10.93 -17.42
CA ILE A 4 -12.56 11.76 -16.27
C ILE A 4 -11.42 11.13 -15.46
N PHE A 5 -11.35 9.79 -15.41
CA PHE A 5 -10.31 9.06 -14.70
C PHE A 5 -8.93 9.10 -15.35
N ASN A 6 -8.81 9.70 -16.54
CA ASN A 6 -7.53 9.98 -17.19
C ASN A 6 -6.96 11.35 -16.77
N ARG A 7 -7.76 12.22 -16.15
CA ARG A 7 -7.28 13.50 -15.63
C ARG A 7 -6.32 13.31 -14.47
N SER A 8 -5.46 14.30 -14.26
CA SER A 8 -4.42 14.31 -13.23
C SER A 8 -4.93 13.98 -11.83
N TYR A 9 -6.17 14.34 -11.48
CA TYR A 9 -6.78 14.07 -10.18
C TYR A 9 -6.88 12.57 -9.86
N TYR A 10 -7.24 11.76 -10.86
CA TYR A 10 -7.59 10.35 -10.66
C TYR A 10 -6.60 9.38 -11.29
N GLN A 11 -5.72 9.86 -12.19
CA GLN A 11 -4.85 9.01 -13.00
C GLN A 11 -3.93 8.12 -12.15
N LEU A 12 -3.34 8.67 -11.08
CA LEU A 12 -2.44 7.92 -10.20
C LEU A 12 -3.20 6.79 -9.47
N THR A 13 -4.33 7.13 -8.84
CA THR A 13 -5.21 6.17 -8.14
C THR A 13 -5.69 5.09 -9.10
N LYS A 14 -6.14 5.46 -10.31
CA LYS A 14 -6.54 4.51 -11.36
C LYS A 14 -5.41 3.56 -11.72
N ARG A 15 -4.20 4.05 -11.99
CA ARG A 15 -3.04 3.21 -12.34
C ARG A 15 -2.71 2.24 -11.21
N GLY A 16 -2.68 2.70 -9.96
CA GLY A 16 -2.48 1.84 -8.79
C GLY A 16 -3.50 0.71 -8.71
N LEU A 17 -4.79 1.03 -8.82
CA LEU A 17 -5.87 0.05 -8.83
C LEU A 17 -5.77 -0.93 -10.01
N GLN A 18 -5.32 -0.49 -11.18
CA GLN A 18 -5.09 -1.37 -12.31
C GLN A 18 -3.97 -2.37 -12.02
N CYS A 19 -2.84 -1.91 -11.46
CA CYS A 19 -1.70 -2.76 -11.12
C CYS A 19 -2.06 -3.88 -10.13
N ILE A 20 -2.85 -3.57 -9.10
CA ILE A 20 -3.26 -4.56 -8.08
C ILE A 20 -4.48 -5.40 -8.50
N GLY A 21 -5.03 -5.19 -9.71
CA GLY A 21 -6.20 -5.93 -10.18
C GLY A 21 -7.53 -5.46 -9.57
N HIS A 22 -7.56 -4.29 -8.93
CA HIS A 22 -8.77 -3.78 -8.25
C HIS A 22 -9.59 -2.85 -9.15
N TRP A 23 -9.02 -2.27 -10.20
CA TRP A 23 -9.78 -1.41 -11.13
C TRP A 23 -10.98 -2.16 -11.74
N PRO A 24 -12.22 -1.68 -11.54
CA PRO A 24 -13.42 -2.44 -11.92
C PRO A 24 -13.72 -2.41 -13.42
N PHE A 25 -13.12 -1.47 -14.16
CA PHE A 25 -13.35 -1.29 -15.60
C PHE A 25 -12.21 -1.85 -16.48
N GLN A 26 -11.38 -2.75 -15.96
CA GLN A 26 -10.39 -3.48 -16.77
C GLN A 26 -10.93 -4.85 -17.21
N SER A 27 -10.26 -5.49 -18.18
CA SER A 27 -10.68 -6.80 -18.66
C SER A 27 -10.70 -7.85 -17.54
N VAL A 28 -11.75 -8.67 -17.51
CA VAL A 28 -11.99 -9.64 -16.42
C VAL A 28 -10.82 -10.60 -16.24
N LYS A 29 -10.22 -11.07 -17.34
CA LYS A 29 -9.05 -11.95 -17.33
C LYS A 29 -7.85 -11.28 -16.64
N LYS A 30 -7.51 -10.05 -17.06
CA LYS A 30 -6.39 -9.27 -16.48
C LYS A 30 -6.65 -8.97 -15.01
N ARG A 31 -7.88 -8.57 -14.66
CA ARG A 31 -8.31 -8.28 -13.29
C ARG A 31 -8.08 -9.49 -12.38
N ARG A 32 -8.58 -10.67 -12.77
CA ARG A 32 -8.47 -11.90 -11.99
C ARG A 32 -7.01 -12.32 -11.82
N PHE A 33 -6.22 -12.28 -12.91
CA PHE A 33 -4.79 -12.59 -12.86
C PHE A 33 -4.04 -11.68 -11.87
N LEU A 34 -4.21 -10.37 -11.97
CA LEU A 34 -3.52 -9.41 -11.10
C LEU A 34 -3.96 -9.52 -9.63
N ARG A 35 -5.24 -9.82 -9.36
CA ARG A 35 -5.72 -10.10 -7.99
C ARG A 35 -5.05 -11.33 -7.40
N CYS A 36 -5.01 -12.45 -8.14
CA CYS A 36 -4.35 -13.66 -7.68
C CYS A 36 -2.85 -13.42 -7.42
N LEU A 37 -2.17 -12.74 -8.35
CA LEU A 37 -0.76 -12.38 -8.21
C LEU A 37 -0.52 -11.52 -6.96
N THR A 38 -1.31 -10.45 -6.79
CA THR A 38 -1.19 -9.54 -5.63
C THR A 38 -1.42 -10.29 -4.31
N TYR A 39 -2.45 -11.14 -4.25
CA TYR A 39 -2.77 -11.92 -3.06
C TYR A 39 -1.64 -12.89 -2.67
N ILE A 40 -1.09 -13.63 -3.65
CA ILE A 40 0.01 -14.55 -3.42
C ILE A 40 1.22 -13.80 -2.88
N LEU A 41 1.63 -12.71 -3.55
CA LEU A 41 2.82 -11.95 -3.16
C LEU A 41 2.71 -11.39 -1.74
N VAL A 42 1.56 -10.80 -1.38
CA VAL A 42 1.34 -10.23 -0.04
C VAL A 42 1.25 -11.31 1.05
N THR A 43 0.75 -12.51 0.72
CA THR A 43 0.49 -13.57 1.72
C THR A 43 1.70 -14.44 2.00
N THR A 44 2.66 -14.57 1.08
CA THR A 44 3.81 -15.48 1.22
C THR A 44 4.60 -15.33 2.52
N ILE A 45 4.66 -14.13 3.09
CA ILE A 45 5.43 -13.83 4.31
C ILE A 45 4.63 -14.01 5.61
N VAL A 46 3.29 -14.11 5.53
CA VAL A 46 2.44 -14.09 6.72
C VAL A 46 2.65 -15.35 7.57
N VAL A 47 2.77 -16.52 6.94
CA VAL A 47 2.98 -17.79 7.65
C VAL A 47 4.33 -17.82 8.39
N PRO A 48 5.49 -17.53 7.75
CA PRO A 48 6.78 -17.43 8.44
C PRO A 48 6.80 -16.46 9.63
N LYS A 49 6.08 -15.34 9.52
CA LYS A 49 5.95 -14.36 10.61
C LYS A 49 5.15 -14.90 11.79
N ILE A 50 4.02 -15.56 11.53
CA ILE A 50 3.16 -16.13 12.59
C ILE A 50 3.92 -17.21 13.34
N ILE A 51 4.63 -18.09 12.63
CA ILE A 51 5.46 -19.13 13.25
C ILE A 51 6.49 -18.49 14.18
N LYS A 52 7.24 -17.50 13.68
CA LYS A 52 8.26 -16.82 14.49
C LYS A 52 7.68 -16.13 15.72
N LEU A 53 6.50 -15.51 15.58
CA LEU A 53 5.81 -14.87 16.69
C LEU A 53 5.43 -15.90 17.77
N ILE A 54 4.92 -17.07 17.38
CA ILE A 54 4.55 -18.15 18.31
C ILE A 54 5.79 -18.68 19.04
N GLU A 55 6.89 -18.90 18.33
CA GLU A 55 8.16 -19.36 18.94
C GLU A 55 8.75 -18.35 19.92
N SER A 56 8.54 -17.06 19.64
CA SER A 56 9.16 -15.97 20.40
C SER A 56 8.22 -15.37 21.45
N LEU A 57 7.09 -16.00 21.79
CA LEU A 57 6.09 -15.46 22.74
C LEU A 57 6.64 -15.12 24.13
N HIS A 58 7.74 -15.75 24.53
CA HIS A 58 8.38 -15.50 25.82
C HIS A 58 9.38 -14.33 25.79
N ASP A 59 9.76 -13.85 24.59
CA ASP A 59 10.69 -12.75 24.36
C ASP A 59 9.91 -11.52 23.88
N TRP A 60 9.62 -10.61 24.82
CA TRP A 60 8.82 -9.43 24.53
C TRP A 60 9.50 -8.44 23.58
N ASP A 61 10.83 -8.43 23.51
CA ASP A 61 11.55 -7.55 22.58
C ASP A 61 11.27 -7.99 21.13
N ILE A 62 11.37 -9.30 20.87
CA ILE A 62 11.06 -9.88 19.55
C ILE A 62 9.57 -9.73 19.21
N VAL A 63 8.68 -9.96 20.18
CA VAL A 63 7.23 -9.81 19.97
C VAL A 63 6.90 -8.38 19.54
N ILE A 64 7.39 -7.37 20.26
CA ILE A 64 7.13 -5.96 19.95
C ILE A 64 7.68 -5.60 18.56
N GLU A 65 8.86 -6.10 18.19
CA GLU A 65 9.45 -5.88 16.87
C GLU A 65 8.60 -6.48 15.72
N CYS A 66 7.96 -7.63 15.95
CA CYS A 66 7.16 -8.33 14.94
C CYS A 66 5.78 -7.70 14.70
N LEU A 67 5.18 -7.08 15.71
CA LEU A 67 3.80 -6.60 15.67
C LEU A 67 3.51 -5.56 14.57
N PRO A 68 4.33 -4.51 14.35
CA PRO A 68 4.07 -3.53 13.30
C PRO A 68 4.03 -4.17 11.91
N MET A 69 4.95 -5.10 11.65
CA MET A 69 5.05 -5.76 10.36
C MET A 69 3.93 -6.78 10.12
N LEU A 70 3.48 -7.46 11.17
CA LEU A 70 2.29 -8.31 11.10
C LEU A 70 1.04 -7.45 10.86
N GLY A 71 0.87 -6.36 11.61
CA GLY A 71 -0.22 -5.41 11.47
C GLY A 71 -0.31 -4.79 10.07
N CYS A 72 0.82 -4.43 9.47
CA CYS A 72 0.87 -3.94 8.09
C CYS A 72 0.33 -4.97 7.09
N HIS A 73 0.74 -6.24 7.20
CA HIS A 73 0.30 -7.28 6.27
C HIS A 73 -1.16 -7.68 6.47
N THR A 74 -1.61 -7.79 7.73
CA THR A 74 -3.02 -8.09 8.04
C THR A 74 -3.93 -6.94 7.62
N MET A 75 -3.51 -5.69 7.77
CA MET A 75 -4.25 -4.52 7.27
C MET A 75 -4.36 -4.52 5.73
N ALA A 76 -3.27 -4.85 5.03
CA ALA A 76 -3.30 -4.99 3.57
C ALA A 76 -4.28 -6.11 3.13
N GLN A 77 -4.24 -7.26 3.78
CA GLN A 77 -5.17 -8.37 3.52
C GLN A 77 -6.62 -8.00 3.83
N ALA A 78 -6.89 -7.34 4.96
CA ALA A 78 -8.22 -6.89 5.33
C ALA A 78 -8.80 -5.93 4.27
N LYS A 79 -8.01 -4.95 3.81
CA LYS A 79 -8.40 -4.05 2.71
C LYS A 79 -8.60 -4.80 1.39
N PHE A 80 -7.78 -5.81 1.11
CA PHE A 80 -7.93 -6.67 -0.06
C PHE A 80 -9.26 -7.41 -0.09
N PHE A 81 -9.61 -8.08 1.00
CA PHE A 81 -10.89 -8.77 1.10
C PHE A 81 -12.07 -7.78 1.13
N ASN A 82 -11.94 -6.67 1.85
CA ASN A 82 -12.96 -5.61 1.87
C ASN A 82 -13.30 -5.14 0.46
N TRP A 83 -12.29 -4.90 -0.38
CA TRP A 83 -12.52 -4.53 -1.78
C TRP A 83 -13.28 -5.60 -2.56
N ILE A 84 -12.91 -6.86 -2.41
CA ILE A 84 -13.55 -7.98 -3.14
C ILE A 84 -15.01 -8.10 -2.74
N ILE A 85 -15.29 -8.03 -1.44
CA ILE A 85 -16.65 -8.14 -0.91
C ILE A 85 -17.49 -6.91 -1.35
N MET A 86 -16.89 -5.72 -1.36
CA MET A 86 -17.58 -4.45 -1.66
C MET A 86 -17.43 -4.00 -3.12
N GLU A 87 -17.06 -4.89 -4.04
CA GLU A 87 -16.68 -4.54 -5.42
C GLU A 87 -17.79 -3.75 -6.15
N ASP A 88 -19.05 -4.16 -6.00
CA ASP A 88 -20.19 -3.50 -6.64
C ASP A 88 -20.41 -2.08 -6.09
N HIS A 89 -20.24 -1.89 -4.78
CA HIS A 89 -20.32 -0.58 -4.15
C HIS A 89 -19.18 0.33 -4.63
N MET A 90 -17.94 -0.17 -4.69
CA MET A 90 -16.79 0.57 -5.20
C MET A 90 -16.97 0.99 -6.66
N LYS A 91 -17.52 0.09 -7.49
CA LYS A 91 -17.87 0.39 -8.88
C LYS A 91 -18.95 1.46 -8.97
N LYS A 92 -19.96 1.41 -8.12
CA LYS A 92 -21.03 2.42 -8.05
C LYS A 92 -20.48 3.80 -7.67
N LEU A 93 -19.52 3.89 -6.73
CA LEU A 93 -18.87 5.14 -6.37
C LEU A 93 -18.12 5.77 -7.56
N PHE A 94 -17.36 4.98 -8.33
CA PHE A 94 -16.75 5.50 -9.56
C PHE A 94 -17.78 5.97 -10.58
N LEU A 95 -18.84 5.19 -10.83
CA LEU A 95 -19.88 5.61 -11.77
C LEU A 95 -20.57 6.90 -11.31
N THR A 96 -20.72 7.08 -9.99
CA THR A 96 -21.26 8.31 -9.39
C THR A 96 -20.34 9.50 -9.67
N ILE A 97 -19.04 9.39 -9.38
CA ILE A 97 -18.04 10.42 -9.74
C ILE A 97 -18.18 10.81 -11.22
N LYS A 98 -18.17 9.83 -12.11
CA LYS A 98 -18.24 10.07 -13.54
C LYS A 98 -19.52 10.84 -13.91
N ARG A 99 -20.67 10.37 -13.42
CA ARG A 99 -21.97 10.99 -13.69
C ARG A 99 -22.03 12.41 -13.15
N ASP A 100 -21.53 12.65 -11.95
CA ASP A 100 -21.56 13.96 -11.31
C ASP A 100 -20.78 14.98 -12.16
N TRP A 101 -19.56 14.63 -12.59
CA TRP A 101 -18.77 15.44 -13.53
C TRP A 101 -19.48 15.72 -14.86
N GLU A 102 -20.19 14.73 -15.42
CA GLU A 102 -20.95 14.87 -16.66
C GLU A 102 -22.23 15.72 -16.48
N SER A 103 -22.74 15.84 -15.25
CA SER A 103 -23.97 16.55 -14.92
C SER A 103 -23.79 18.05 -14.63
N LEU A 104 -22.57 18.47 -14.30
CA LEU A 104 -22.25 19.88 -14.02
C LEU A 104 -22.47 20.73 -15.28
N LYS A 105 -23.09 21.90 -15.09
CA LYS A 105 -23.38 22.85 -16.18
C LYS A 105 -22.80 24.23 -15.94
N LEU A 106 -22.72 24.65 -14.67
CA LEU A 106 -22.23 25.97 -14.31
C LEU A 106 -20.71 25.94 -14.12
N GLU A 107 -20.03 26.97 -14.62
CA GLU A 107 -18.58 27.10 -14.51
C GLU A 107 -18.12 27.20 -13.05
N CYS A 108 -18.92 27.82 -12.17
CA CYS A 108 -18.65 27.88 -10.74
C CYS A 108 -18.59 26.48 -10.11
N ASP A 109 -19.54 25.60 -10.44
CA ASP A 109 -19.60 24.24 -9.89
C ASP A 109 -18.41 23.41 -10.36
N PHE A 110 -18.03 23.56 -11.64
CA PHE A 110 -16.82 22.93 -12.18
C PHE A 110 -15.57 23.36 -11.42
N LYS A 111 -15.46 24.65 -11.09
CA LYS A 111 -14.33 25.20 -10.34
C LYS A 111 -14.28 24.63 -8.91
N ILE A 112 -15.40 24.57 -8.22
CA ILE A 112 -15.49 23.99 -6.86
C ILE A 112 -15.05 22.52 -6.87
N LEU A 113 -15.64 21.68 -7.74
CA LEU A 113 -15.30 20.25 -7.76
C LEU A 113 -13.85 20.02 -8.21
N HIS A 114 -13.31 20.89 -9.07
CA HIS A 114 -11.91 20.89 -9.45
C HIS A 114 -10.99 21.16 -8.25
N GLU A 115 -11.27 22.19 -7.46
CA GLU A 115 -10.46 22.55 -6.28
C GLU A 115 -10.41 21.41 -5.26
N TRP A 116 -11.56 20.78 -4.98
CA TRP A 116 -11.64 19.60 -4.11
C TRP A 116 -10.90 18.38 -4.67
N SER A 117 -11.00 18.15 -5.98
CA SER A 117 -10.32 17.03 -6.64
C SER A 117 -8.80 17.23 -6.66
N ASP A 118 -8.32 18.46 -6.85
CA ASP A 118 -6.90 18.76 -6.78
C ASP A 118 -6.39 18.73 -5.33
N GLN A 119 -7.20 19.16 -4.35
CA GLN A 119 -6.89 18.98 -2.93
C GLN A 119 -6.72 17.49 -2.58
N ALA A 120 -7.65 16.63 -3.01
CA ALA A 120 -7.55 15.18 -2.83
C ALA A 120 -6.24 14.63 -3.41
N ARG A 121 -5.88 15.08 -4.62
CA ARG A 121 -4.63 14.70 -5.28
C ARG A 121 -3.40 15.12 -4.47
N ARG A 122 -3.35 16.36 -3.97
CA ARG A 122 -2.23 16.85 -3.15
C ARG A 122 -2.09 16.05 -1.85
N LEU A 123 -3.21 15.77 -1.18
CA LEU A 123 -3.25 14.93 0.03
C LEU A 123 -2.75 13.51 -0.26
N ASN A 124 -3.20 12.90 -1.36
CA ASN A 124 -2.78 11.57 -1.77
C ASN A 124 -1.28 11.50 -2.07
N ILE A 125 -0.72 12.52 -2.75
CA ILE A 125 0.72 12.60 -3.04
C ILE A 125 1.52 12.76 -1.74
N PHE A 126 1.07 13.66 -0.86
CA PHE A 126 1.73 13.89 0.43
C PHE A 126 1.73 12.62 1.30
N TYR A 127 0.58 11.95 1.42
CA TYR A 127 0.45 10.70 2.17
C TYR A 127 1.34 9.60 1.62
N ALA A 128 1.29 9.37 0.30
CA ALA A 128 2.14 8.36 -0.35
C ALA A 128 3.63 8.66 -0.15
N THR A 129 4.05 9.91 -0.40
CA THR A 129 5.46 10.32 -0.25
C THR A 129 5.95 10.13 1.18
N SER A 130 5.12 10.47 2.17
CA SER A 130 5.45 10.29 3.59
C SER A 130 5.64 8.83 3.94
N LEU A 131 4.70 7.95 3.57
CA LEU A 131 4.79 6.52 3.88
C LEU A 131 5.92 5.81 3.15
N PHE A 132 6.14 6.11 1.86
CA PHE A 132 7.29 5.58 1.13
C PHE A 132 8.61 6.15 1.64
N GLY A 133 8.65 7.37 2.15
CA GLY A 133 9.81 7.94 2.84
C GLY A 133 10.17 7.15 4.09
N VAL A 134 9.20 6.87 4.96
CA VAL A 134 9.39 6.01 6.15
C VAL A 134 9.86 4.61 5.74
N LEU A 135 9.29 4.05 4.67
CA LEU A 135 9.70 2.75 4.15
C LEU A 135 11.18 2.73 3.72
N LEU A 136 11.65 3.77 3.04
CA LEU A 136 13.04 3.86 2.59
C LEU A 136 14.01 3.93 3.78
N VAL A 137 13.65 4.69 4.82
CA VAL A 137 14.44 4.73 6.07
C VAL A 137 14.47 3.35 6.70
N TYR A 138 13.32 2.68 6.82
CA TYR A 138 13.25 1.31 7.34
C TYR A 138 14.08 0.32 6.52
N PHE A 139 14.06 0.43 5.19
CA PHE A 139 14.83 -0.44 4.30
C PHE A 139 16.34 -0.25 4.39
N SER A 140 16.80 0.86 4.97
CA SER A 140 18.23 1.09 5.21
C SER A 140 18.77 0.32 6.42
N SER A 141 17.91 -0.22 7.30
CA SER A 141 18.34 -0.90 8.53
C SER A 141 19.36 -2.04 8.32
N PRO A 142 19.28 -2.88 7.27
CA PRO A 142 20.26 -3.96 7.06
C PRO A 142 21.66 -3.46 6.67
N SER A 143 21.78 -2.18 6.29
CA SER A 143 23.06 -1.54 5.96
C SER A 143 23.80 -1.00 7.18
N VAL A 144 23.11 -0.86 8.33
CA VAL A 144 23.68 -0.29 9.56
C VAL A 144 24.96 -1.01 10.02
N PRO A 145 25.05 -2.36 10.05
CA PRO A 145 26.28 -3.04 10.49
C PRO A 145 27.48 -2.68 9.60
N LYS A 146 27.29 -2.63 8.28
CA LYS A 146 28.35 -2.28 7.31
C LYS A 146 28.81 -0.83 7.45
N ILE A 147 27.88 0.08 7.71
CA ILE A 147 28.22 1.49 7.96
C ILE A 147 29.02 1.61 9.26
N LEU A 148 28.64 0.87 10.31
CA LEU A 148 29.37 0.84 11.57
C LEU A 148 30.74 0.18 11.44
N ASP A 149 30.91 -0.82 10.56
CA ASP A 149 32.24 -1.40 10.28
C ASP A 149 33.20 -0.38 9.68
N LEU A 150 32.70 0.57 8.88
CA LEU A 150 33.50 1.66 8.32
C LEU A 150 33.84 2.74 9.35
N LEU A 151 32.88 3.10 10.20
CA LEU A 151 33.04 4.20 11.16
C LEU A 151 33.74 3.79 12.47
N HIS A 152 33.48 2.57 12.94
CA HIS A 152 34.01 2.01 14.18
C HIS A 152 34.22 0.50 14.04
N PRO A 153 35.34 0.06 13.43
CA PRO A 153 35.59 -1.35 13.18
C PRO A 153 35.67 -2.15 14.49
N LEU A 154 35.19 -3.39 14.46
CA LEU A 154 35.33 -4.37 15.54
C LEU A 154 36.28 -5.48 15.09
N ASN A 155 36.92 -6.17 16.04
CA ASN A 155 37.75 -7.33 15.74
C ASN A 155 36.92 -8.57 15.34
N GLU A 156 35.61 -8.53 15.59
CA GLU A 156 34.66 -9.59 15.26
C GLU A 156 33.61 -9.09 14.26
N THR A 157 33.04 -10.02 13.50
CA THR A 157 32.00 -9.71 12.51
C THR A 157 30.68 -9.35 13.22
N ARG A 158 30.10 -8.19 12.89
CA ARG A 158 28.78 -7.79 13.40
C ARG A 158 27.67 -8.73 12.93
N PRO A 159 26.65 -9.02 13.76
CA PRO A 159 25.51 -9.82 13.34
C PRO A 159 24.74 -9.11 12.22
N ARG A 160 24.14 -9.90 11.32
CA ARG A 160 23.31 -9.37 10.25
C ARG A 160 21.97 -8.90 10.80
N ILE A 161 21.48 -7.78 10.28
CA ILE A 161 20.16 -7.26 10.61
C ILE A 161 19.18 -7.68 9.53
N PHE A 162 18.06 -8.29 9.93
CA PHE A 162 16.90 -8.53 9.09
C PHE A 162 15.94 -7.35 9.20
N LEU A 163 15.04 -7.16 8.23
CA LEU A 163 14.01 -6.13 8.36
C LEU A 163 13.06 -6.45 9.52
N TYR A 164 12.71 -7.72 9.66
CA TYR A 164 11.86 -8.25 10.70
C TYR A 164 12.14 -9.74 10.86
N GLN A 165 11.78 -10.29 12.01
CA GLN A 165 11.98 -11.69 12.31
C GLN A 165 10.97 -12.59 11.58
N THR A 166 11.44 -13.70 11.02
CA THR A 166 10.63 -14.73 10.37
C THR A 166 11.19 -16.12 10.65
N GLU A 167 10.39 -17.16 10.51
CA GLU A 167 10.84 -18.54 10.56
C GLU A 167 10.47 -19.28 9.27
N PHE A 168 11.49 -19.76 8.54
CA PHE A 168 11.36 -20.42 7.25
C PHE A 168 11.81 -21.89 7.28
N PHE A 169 12.29 -22.38 8.44
CA PHE A 169 12.90 -23.70 8.63
C PHE A 169 14.08 -23.97 7.69
N ILE A 170 14.82 -22.91 7.36
CA ILE A 170 16.06 -22.94 6.58
C ILE A 170 17.14 -22.15 7.30
N ASP A 171 18.40 -22.41 6.97
CA ASP A 171 19.55 -21.63 7.45
C ASP A 171 19.46 -20.17 6.95
N GLN A 172 19.05 -19.27 7.83
CA GLN A 172 18.80 -17.87 7.47
C GLN A 172 20.08 -17.11 7.16
N ASP A 173 21.23 -17.49 7.73
CA ASP A 173 22.51 -16.86 7.45
C ASP A 173 23.02 -17.23 6.05
N LYS A 174 22.88 -18.52 5.68
CA LYS A 174 23.20 -19.01 4.34
C LYS A 174 22.33 -18.37 3.27
N TYR A 175 21.03 -18.20 3.52
CA TYR A 175 20.06 -17.67 2.55
C TYR A 175 19.73 -16.19 2.72
N TYR A 176 20.47 -15.47 3.56
CA TYR A 176 20.21 -14.09 3.98
C TYR A 176 19.81 -13.14 2.84
N VAL A 177 20.57 -13.11 1.73
CA VAL A 177 20.31 -12.18 0.63
C VAL A 177 18.96 -12.44 -0.03
N TYR A 178 18.57 -13.71 -0.19
CA TYR A 178 17.29 -14.09 -0.78
C TYR A 178 16.13 -13.71 0.15
N LEU A 179 16.27 -13.99 1.45
CA LEU A 179 15.29 -13.60 2.47
C LEU A 179 15.12 -12.08 2.51
N LEU A 180 16.22 -11.33 2.48
CA LEU A 180 16.19 -9.88 2.51
C LEU A 180 15.49 -9.28 1.27
N ILE A 181 15.77 -9.80 0.06
CA ILE A 181 15.08 -9.37 -1.17
C ILE A 181 13.58 -9.69 -1.08
N HIS A 182 13.22 -10.89 -0.62
CA HIS A 182 11.82 -11.27 -0.43
C HIS A 182 11.13 -10.35 0.58
N SER A 183 11.81 -10.01 1.68
CA SER A 183 11.29 -9.07 2.67
C SER A 183 11.10 -7.66 2.09
N TYR A 184 12.05 -7.13 1.32
CA TYR A 184 11.89 -5.83 0.65
C TYR A 184 10.66 -5.82 -0.27
N VAL A 185 10.50 -6.85 -1.10
CA VAL A 185 9.39 -6.92 -2.07
C VAL A 185 8.06 -7.02 -1.34
N THR A 186 7.93 -7.92 -0.36
CA THR A 186 6.65 -8.16 0.34
C THR A 186 6.18 -6.94 1.12
N VAL A 187 7.10 -6.26 1.82
CA VAL A 187 6.76 -5.03 2.57
C VAL A 187 6.37 -3.89 1.64
N ALA A 188 7.15 -3.67 0.57
CA ALA A 188 6.85 -2.61 -0.38
C ALA A 188 5.47 -2.83 -1.03
N LEU A 189 5.13 -4.07 -1.37
CA LEU A 189 3.84 -4.43 -1.94
C LEU A 189 2.69 -4.26 -0.95
N ALA A 190 2.84 -4.72 0.30
CA ALA A 190 1.82 -4.55 1.33
C ALA A 190 1.54 -3.06 1.61
N LEU A 191 2.59 -2.25 1.76
CA LEU A 191 2.45 -0.80 1.97
C LEU A 191 1.83 -0.10 0.75
N ALA A 192 2.30 -0.41 -0.46
CA ALA A 192 1.74 0.16 -1.69
C ALA A 192 0.24 -0.15 -1.82
N TYR A 193 -0.15 -1.37 -1.46
CA TYR A 193 -1.56 -1.79 -1.44
C TYR A 193 -2.39 -0.92 -0.49
N ILE A 194 -1.94 -0.74 0.75
CA ILE A 194 -2.58 0.12 1.76
C ILE A 194 -2.73 1.55 1.21
N VAL A 195 -1.65 2.14 0.70
CA VAL A 195 -1.62 3.49 0.15
C VAL A 195 -2.61 3.67 -0.99
N ILE A 196 -2.71 2.70 -1.90
CA ILE A 196 -3.66 2.76 -3.03
C ILE A 196 -5.11 2.79 -2.52
N CYS A 197 -5.43 1.93 -1.53
CA CYS A 197 -6.77 1.88 -0.93
C CYS A 197 -7.11 3.18 -0.19
N ASP A 198 -6.19 3.70 0.61
CA ASP A 198 -6.41 4.94 1.37
C ASP A 198 -6.55 6.15 0.46
N ASN A 199 -5.71 6.26 -0.57
CA ASN A 199 -5.80 7.33 -1.56
C ASN A 199 -7.13 7.30 -2.31
N LEU A 200 -7.65 6.10 -2.60
CA LEU A 200 -8.96 5.96 -3.20
C LEU A 200 -10.07 6.44 -2.24
N PHE A 201 -10.00 6.07 -0.97
CA PHE A 201 -10.95 6.52 0.03
C PHE A 201 -10.94 8.05 0.17
N THR A 202 -9.76 8.67 0.28
CA THR A 202 -9.58 10.13 0.27
C THR A 202 -10.22 10.77 -0.96
N THR A 203 -10.04 10.15 -2.13
CA THR A 203 -10.65 10.62 -3.39
C THR A 203 -12.17 10.63 -3.30
N PHE A 204 -12.79 9.56 -2.77
CA PHE A 204 -14.25 9.50 -2.61
C PHE A 204 -14.77 10.53 -1.61
N VAL A 205 -14.10 10.70 -0.47
CA VAL A 205 -14.48 11.67 0.56
C VAL A 205 -14.41 13.10 0.01
N ASN A 206 -13.31 13.48 -0.63
CA ASN A 206 -13.16 14.82 -1.17
C ASN A 206 -14.14 15.09 -2.33
N HIS A 207 -14.44 14.09 -3.16
CA HIS A 207 -15.50 14.24 -4.18
C HIS A 207 -16.85 14.50 -3.53
N ALA A 208 -17.22 13.75 -2.49
CA ALA A 208 -18.47 13.98 -1.77
C ALA A 208 -18.51 15.37 -1.11
N CYS A 209 -17.42 15.83 -0.50
CA CYS A 209 -17.31 17.19 0.05
C CYS A 209 -17.51 18.27 -1.01
N GLY A 210 -16.87 18.14 -2.18
CA GLY A 210 -17.06 19.08 -3.28
C GLY A 210 -18.49 19.10 -3.81
N MET A 211 -19.14 17.94 -3.92
CA MET A 211 -20.56 17.87 -4.29
C MET A 211 -21.48 18.52 -3.25
N PHE A 212 -21.19 18.37 -1.95
CA PHE A 212 -21.95 19.06 -0.91
C PHE A 212 -21.75 20.57 -0.94
N GLU A 213 -20.57 21.07 -1.31
CA GLU A 213 -20.31 22.49 -1.43
C GLU A 213 -21.03 23.12 -2.62
N ILE A 214 -21.13 22.41 -3.75
CA ILE A 214 -21.92 22.85 -4.91
C ILE A 214 -23.41 23.01 -4.56
N LEU A 215 -23.92 22.20 -3.63
CA LEU A 215 -25.34 22.23 -3.23
C LEU A 215 -25.68 23.30 -2.19
N LYS A 216 -24.68 24.00 -1.62
CA LYS A 216 -24.90 25.09 -0.65
C LYS A 216 -25.29 26.38 -1.35
#